data_AF-A0A8T6XBU9-F1
#
_entry.id   AF-A0A8T6XBU9-F1
#
_cell.length_a   1.000
_cell.length_b   1.000
_cell.length_c   1.000
_cell.angle_alpha   90.00
_cell.angle_beta   90.00
_cell.angle_gamma   90.00
#
_symmetry.space_group_name_H-M   'P 1'
#
loop_
_entity.id
_entity.type
_entity.pdbx_description
1 polymer ?
#
loop_
_entity_poly.entity_id
_entity_poly.type
_entity_poly.pdbx_seq_one_letter_code
_entity_poly.pdbx_strand_id
1 'polypeptide(L)' 'MADAYALYHGCLIPARAPFLEASTKMVLDDLGIAYEDLEGTSCCVDPTTLRGTSERAWLVLNAR' A
#
# COMPACT_ATOMS: atom_id res chain seq x y z
N MET A 1 20.71 4.19 -10.47
CA MET A 1 19.73 4.75 -9.53
C MET A 1 18.73 3.64 -9.27
N ALA A 2 18.76 3.01 -8.10
CA ALA A 2 17.59 2.27 -7.68
C ALA A 2 16.67 3.33 -7.08
N ASP A 3 15.67 3.76 -7.86
CA ASP A 3 14.66 4.70 -7.39
C ASP A 3 13.94 4.05 -6.20
N ALA A 4 13.76 4.80 -5.11
CA ALA A 4 13.16 4.27 -3.88
C ALA A 4 11.74 3.75 -4.15
N TYR A 5 11.34 2.66 -3.48
CA TYR A 5 9.99 2.14 -3.57
C TYR A 5 9.03 2.95 -2.70
N ALA A 6 7.88 3.33 -3.26
CA ALA A 6 6.79 3.90 -2.47
C ALA A 6 6.08 2.79 -1.66
N LEU A 7 6.13 2.87 -0.34
CA LEU A 7 5.56 1.90 0.58
C LEU A 7 4.09 2.25 0.87
N TYR A 8 3.19 1.42 0.37
CA TYR A 8 1.75 1.52 0.61
C TYR A 8 1.33 0.63 1.78
N HIS A 9 0.85 1.25 2.86
CA HIS A 9 0.47 0.55 4.11
C HIS A 9 -0.94 -0.03 4.11
N GLY A 10 -1.77 0.33 3.13
CA GLY A 10 -3.19 -0.06 3.14
C GLY A 10 -3.97 0.50 4.33
N CYS A 11 -5.06 -0.18 4.69
CA CYS A 11 -5.94 0.26 5.77
C CYS A 11 -5.76 -0.53 7.07
N LEU A 12 -5.51 -1.85 6.98
CA LEU A 12 -5.50 -2.74 8.14
C LEU A 12 -4.22 -2.62 8.97
N ILE A 13 -3.07 -2.56 8.31
CA ILE A 13 -1.76 -2.52 8.96
C ILE A 13 -1.64 -1.31 9.89
N PRO A 14 -1.83 -0.06 9.43
CA PRO A 14 -1.69 1.09 10.32
C PRO A 14 -2.77 1.14 11.40
N ALA A 15 -3.98 0.62 11.13
CA ALA A 15 -5.10 0.69 12.06
C ALA A 15 -5.08 -0.40 13.16
N ARG A 16 -4.56 -1.59 12.86
CA ARG A 16 -4.75 -2.80 13.70
C ARG A 16 -3.48 -3.62 13.88
N ALA A 17 -2.50 -3.51 12.98
CA ALA A 17 -1.31 -4.36 12.98
C ALA A 17 -0.01 -3.57 12.72
N PRO A 18 0.31 -2.54 13.54
CA PRO A 18 1.48 -1.69 13.32
C PRO A 18 2.81 -2.44 13.41
N PHE A 19 2.83 -3.60 14.08
CA PHE A 19 4.01 -4.48 14.13
C PHE A 19 4.37 -5.05 12.75
N LEU A 20 3.40 -5.22 11.84
CA LEU A 20 3.68 -5.67 10.47
C LEU A 20 4.45 -4.61 9.71
N GLU A 21 4.03 -3.34 9.79
CA GLU A 21 4.75 -2.21 9.20
C GLU A 21 6.20 -2.16 9.69
N ALA A 22 6.40 -2.20 11.01
CA ALA A 22 7.74 -2.20 11.61
C ALA A 22 8.59 -3.37 11.11
N SER A 23 8.03 -4.59 11.09
CA SER A 23 8.75 -5.77 10.62
C SER A 23 9.11 -5.69 9.13
N THR A 24 8.23 -5.11 8.30
CA THR A 24 8.49 -4.93 6.87
C THR A 24 9.63 -3.92 6.66
N LYS A 25 9.60 -2.78 7.35
CA LYS A 25 10.65 -1.76 7.27
C LYS A 25 12.02 -2.33 7.66
N MET A 26 12.10 -3.09 8.75
CA MET A 26 13.34 -3.76 9.18
C MET A 26 13.89 -4.71 8.11
N VAL A 27 13.04 -5.55 7.50
CA VAL A 27 13.47 -6.49 6.46
C VAL A 27 13.91 -5.75 5.19
N LEU A 28 13.24 -4.66 4.82
CA LEU A 28 13.63 -3.84 3.66
C LEU A 28 15.00 -3.19 3.88
N ASP A 29 15.27 -2.69 5.08
CA ASP A 29 16.57 -2.14 5.47
C ASP A 29 17.68 -3.22 5.39
N ASP A 30 17.42 -4.42 5.92
CA ASP A 30 18.37 -5.55 5.88
C ASP A 30 18.68 -6.01 4.44
N LEU A 31 17.71 -5.89 3.53
CA LEU A 31 17.87 -6.19 2.11
C LEU A 31 18.52 -5.06 1.31
N GLY A 32 18.79 -3.90 1.94
CA GLY A 32 19.33 -2.72 1.27
C GLY A 32 18.36 -2.10 0.25
N ILE A 33 17.06 -2.26 0.45
CA ILE A 33 16.01 -1.71 -0.41
C ILE A 33 15.65 -0.32 0.09
N ALA A 34 15.83 0.70 -0.73
CA ALA A 34 15.37 2.05 -0.42
C ALA A 34 13.84 2.14 -0.57
N TYR A 35 13.17 2.74 0.41
CA TYR A 35 11.73 2.98 0.38
C TYR A 35 11.35 4.34 1.01
N GLU A 36 10.18 4.83 0.62
CA GLU A 36 9.56 6.05 1.16
C GLU A 36 8.08 5.78 1.45
N ASP A 37 7.55 6.31 2.55
CA ASP A 37 6.13 6.13 2.88
C ASP A 37 5.24 6.89 1.88
N LEU A 38 4.27 6.20 1.28
CA LEU A 38 3.36 6.81 0.32
C LEU A 38 2.21 7.53 1.04
N GLU A 39 2.35 8.85 1.19
CA GLU A 39 1.36 9.71 1.83
C GLU A 39 0.11 9.95 0.96
N GLY A 40 -1.00 10.32 1.60
CA GLY A 40 -2.24 10.72 0.91
C GLY A 40 -3.00 9.58 0.25
N THR A 41 -2.64 8.33 0.55
CA THR A 41 -3.24 7.16 -0.07
C THR A 41 -4.57 6.80 0.56
N SER A 42 -5.50 6.31 -0.27
CA SER A 42 -6.77 5.75 0.18
C SER A 42 -6.74 4.23 0.26
N CYS A 43 -7.85 3.60 0.66
CA CYS A 43 -8.01 2.15 0.60
C CYS A 43 -7.83 1.66 -0.85
N CYS A 44 -7.13 0.53 -1.04
CA CYS A 44 -6.91 -0.13 -2.33
C CYS A 44 -8.20 -0.68 -2.95
N VAL A 45 -9.31 -0.63 -2.20
CA VAL A 45 -10.67 -1.02 -2.58
C VAL A 45 -10.76 -2.45 -3.15
N ASP A 46 -11.38 -3.33 -2.38
CA ASP A 46 -11.50 -4.76 -2.71
C ASP A 46 -11.90 -5.00 -4.19
N PRO A 47 -11.10 -5.79 -4.94
CA PRO A 47 -11.37 -6.10 -6.33
C PRO A 47 -12.58 -7.02 -6.52
N THR A 48 -13.13 -7.60 -5.45
CA THR A 48 -14.27 -8.54 -5.56
C THR A 48 -15.60 -7.79 -5.61
N THR A 49 -15.81 -6.85 -4.69
CA THR A 49 -17.09 -6.18 -4.46
C THR A 49 -17.26 -4.97 -5.36
N LEU A 50 -16.28 -4.05 -5.36
CA LEU A 50 -16.43 -2.80 -6.11
C LEU A 50 -16.28 -3.05 -7.61
N ARG A 51 -15.31 -3.88 -8.03
CA ARG A 51 -15.14 -4.18 -9.45
C ARG A 51 -16.37 -4.87 -10.04
N GLY A 52 -16.98 -5.80 -9.30
CA GLY A 52 -18.23 -6.47 -9.69
C GLY A 52 -19.42 -5.51 -9.82
N THR A 53 -19.44 -4.42 -9.04
CA THR A 53 -20.48 -3.40 -9.10
C THR A 53 -20.22 -2.36 -10.19
N SER A 54 -18.98 -1.88 -10.30
CA SER A 54 -18.54 -0.89 -11.28
C SER A 54 -17.02 -0.97 -11.47
N GLU A 55 -16.61 -1.58 -12.58
CA GLU A 55 -15.20 -1.65 -12.97
C GLU A 55 -14.58 -0.26 -13.12
N ARG A 56 -15.34 0.70 -13.68
CA ARG A 56 -14.88 2.08 -13.83
C ARG A 56 -14.60 2.74 -12.48
N ALA A 57 -15.46 2.56 -11.48
CA ALA A 57 -15.23 3.11 -10.15
C ALA A 57 -14.01 2.46 -9.48
N TRP A 58 -13.85 1.15 -9.63
CA TRP A 58 -12.69 0.42 -9.11
C TRP A 58 -11.38 0.93 -9.73
N LEU A 59 -11.34 1.12 -11.06
CA LEU A 59 -10.17 1.66 -11.75
C LEU A 59 -9.85 3.10 -11.31
N VAL A 60 -10.85 3.97 -11.22
CA VAL A 60 -10.63 5.39 -10.87
C VAL A 60 -10.12 5.54 -9.43
N LEU A 61 -10.60 4.72 -8.49
CA LEU A 61 -10.15 4.79 -7.10
C LEU A 61 -8.74 4.22 -6.89
N ASN A 62 -8.32 3.26 -7.73
CA ASN A 62 -7.00 2.63 -7.68
C ASN A 62 -5.94 3.31 -8.57
N ALA A 63 -6.33 4.29 -9.39
CA ALA A 63 -5.40 4.98 -10.28
C ALA A 63 -4.48 6.00 -9.57
N ARG A 64 -4.63 6.17 -8.25
CA ARG A 64 -3.90 7.11 -7.39
C ARG A 64 -3.43 6.40 -6.14
#